data_AF-A0A926ZMQ4-F1
#
_entry.id   AF-A0A926ZMQ4-F1
#
_cell.length_a   1.000
_cell.length_b   1.000
_cell.length_c   1.000
_cell.angle_alpha   90.00
_cell.angle_beta   90.00
_cell.angle_gamma   90.00
#
_symmetry.space_group_name_H-M   'P 1'
#
loop_
_entity.id
_entity.type
_entity.pdbx_description
1 polymer ?
#
loop_
_entity_poly.entity_id
_entity_poly.type
_entity_poly.pdbx_seq_one_letter_code
_entity_poly.pdbx_strand_id
1 'polypeptide(L)' 'MFISCITYYEVKRGLLAINATRQLAEFNKFCQTYKILLIDHLEIIKLACEIYVDLQRRGFTIQEQDILIGATAIATLVR' A
#
# COMPACT_ATOMS: atom_id res chain seq x y z
N MET A 1 -11.58 3.39 -8.53
CA MET A 1 -10.38 2.53 -8.37
C MET A 1 -9.29 3.36 -7.70
N PHE A 2 -8.51 2.78 -6.79
CA PHE A 2 -7.52 3.47 -5.95
C PHE A 2 -6.29 2.58 -5.71
N ILE A 3 -5.18 3.18 -5.29
CA ILE A 3 -3.95 2.46 -4.89
C ILE A 3 -3.49 2.92 -3.50
N SER A 4 -2.82 2.07 -2.74
CA SER A 4 -2.22 2.45 -1.45
C SER A 4 -0.95 3.30 -1.65
N CYS A 5 -0.65 4.19 -0.71
CA CYS A 5 0.61 4.92 -0.67
C CYS A 5 1.83 3.99 -0.54
N ILE A 6 1.66 2.80 0.03
CA ILE A 6 2.69 1.75 0.10
C ILE A 6 3.01 1.23 -1.32
N THR A 7 1.98 0.88 -2.09
CA THR A 7 2.16 0.47 -3.50
C THR A 7 2.79 1.60 -4.32
N TYR A 8 2.37 2.85 -4.10
CA TYR A 8 3.00 4.01 -4.74
C TYR A 8 4.50 4.08 -4.44
N TYR A 9 4.85 3.91 -3.16
CA TYR A 9 6.23 3.95 -2.69
C TYR A 9 7.08 2.84 -3.30
N GLU A 10 6.59 1.60 -3.32
CA GLU A 10 7.32 0.45 -3.85
C GLU A 10 7.61 0.59 -5.35
N VAL A 11 6.60 0.95 -6.14
CA VAL A 11 6.77 1.16 -7.58
C VAL A 11 7.74 2.31 -7.85
N LYS A 12 7.52 3.47 -7.21
CA LYS A 12 8.38 4.64 -7.44
C LYS A 12 9.82 4.38 -7.03
N ARG A 13 10.05 3.74 -5.87
CA ARG A 13 11.39 3.35 -5.41
C ARG A 13 12.06 2.41 -6.42
N GLY A 14 11.36 1.37 -6.87
CA GLY A 14 11.89 0.40 -7.83
C GLY A 14 12.32 1.07 -9.14
N LEU A 15 11.48 1.94 -9.68
CA LEU A 15 11.77 2.69 -10.91
C LEU A 15 12.97 3.65 -10.75
N LEU A 16 13.08 4.32 -9.60
CA LEU A 16 14.21 5.18 -9.27
C LEU A 16 15.52 4.37 -9.17
N ALA A 17 15.49 3.20 -8.52
CA ALA A 17 16.67 2.37 -8.30
C ALA A 17 17.34 1.91 -9.61
N ILE A 18 16.55 1.72 -10.67
CA ILE A 18 17.05 1.29 -11.99
C ILE A 18 17.10 2.43 -13.03
N ASN A 19 16.90 3.70 -12.62
CA ASN A 19 16.85 4.86 -13.51
C ASN A 19 15.86 4.71 -14.69
N ALA A 20 14.72 4.05 -14.46
CA ALA A 20 13.69 3.81 -15.47
C ALA A 20 12.82 5.06 -15.73
N THR A 21 13.41 6.08 -16.34
CA THR A 21 12.81 7.42 -16.52
C THR A 21 11.50 7.41 -17.31
N ARG A 22 11.40 6.58 -18.37
CA ARG A 22 10.18 6.45 -19.17
C ARG A 22 9.02 5.88 -18.34
N GLN A 23 9.25 4.78 -17.64
CA GLN A 23 8.26 4.13 -16.79
C GLN A 23 7.89 5.01 -15.60
N LEU A 24 8.83 5.78 -15.05
CA LEU A 24 8.54 6.76 -14.00
C LEU A 24 7.59 7.85 -14.49
N ALA A 25 7.78 8.36 -15.71
CA ALA A 25 6.86 9.33 -16.31
C ALA A 25 5.46 8.73 -16.55
N GLU A 26 5.38 7.48 -17.02
CA GLU A 26 4.12 6.76 -17.20
C GLU A 26 3.41 6.51 -15.85
N PHE A 27 4.17 6.11 -14.83
CA PHE A 27 3.65 5.88 -13.48
C PHE A 27 3.14 7.18 -12.85
N ASN A 28 3.82 8.31 -13.05
CA ASN A 28 3.35 9.61 -12.57
C ASN A 28 2.01 10.00 -13.23
N LYS A 29 1.84 9.75 -14.53
CA LYS A 29 0.55 9.96 -15.24
C LYS A 29 -0.54 9.04 -14.71
N PHE A 30 -0.21 7.77 -14.46
CA PHE A 30 -1.12 6.81 -13.83
C PHE A 30 -1.62 7.34 -12.47
N CYS A 31 -0.71 7.85 -11.63
CA CYS A 31 -1.04 8.39 -10.31
C CYS A 31 -1.87 9.69 -10.35
N GLN A 32 -1.92 10.39 -11.48
CA GLN A 32 -2.83 11.53 -11.65
C GLN A 32 -4.29 11.09 -11.89
N THR A 33 -4.49 9.84 -12.33
CA THR A 33 -5.81 9.30 -12.68
C THR A 33 -6.46 8.59 -11.49
N TYR A 34 -5.67 7.95 -10.63
CA TYR A 34 -6.17 7.13 -9.52
C TYR A 34 -5.88 7.77 -8.17
N LYS A 35 -6.86 7.74 -7.26
CA LYS A 35 -6.69 8.21 -5.88
C LYS A 35 -5.64 7.34 -5.18
N ILE A 36 -4.68 7.99 -4.53
CA ILE A 36 -3.74 7.36 -3.61
C ILE A 36 -4.35 7.40 -2.21
N LEU A 37 -4.52 6.23 -1.59
CA LEU A 37 -4.96 6.11 -0.20
C LEU A 37 -3.75 6.28 0.72
N LEU A 38 -3.85 7.21 1.66
CA LEU A 38 -2.83 7.46 2.67
C LEU A 38 -3.13 6.64 3.92
N ILE A 39 -2.11 6.45 4.75
CA ILE A 39 -2.28 6.02 6.13
C ILE A 39 -2.45 7.30 6.97
N ASP A 40 -3.66 7.82 6.99
CA ASP A 40 -4.01 9.12 7.59
C ASP A 40 -4.75 9.00 8.94
N HIS A 41 -5.12 7.78 9.34
CA HIS A 41 -5.79 7.50 10.60
C HIS A 41 -5.13 6.35 11.37
N LEU A 42 -5.06 6.50 12.70
CA LEU A 42 -4.48 5.50 13.59
C LEU A 42 -5.19 4.13 13.50
N GLU A 43 -6.49 4.11 13.19
CA GLU A 43 -7.27 2.87 13.04
C GLU A 43 -6.73 1.96 11.92
N ILE A 44 -6.13 2.52 10.87
CA ILE A 44 -5.48 1.72 9.80
C ILE A 44 -4.32 0.91 10.40
N ILE A 45 -3.50 1.55 11.23
CA ILE A 45 -2.34 0.90 11.87
C ILE A 45 -2.80 -0.13 12.90
N LYS A 46 -3.81 0.19 13.72
CA LYS A 46 -4.38 -0.76 14.68
C LYS A 46 -4.90 -2.02 13.99
N LEU A 47 -5.66 -1.83 12.91
CA LEU A 47 -6.16 -2.94 12.10
C LEU A 47 -5.02 -3.76 11.48
N ALA A 48 -3.96 -3.12 10.97
CA ALA A 48 -2.79 -3.82 10.45
C ALA A 48 -2.13 -4.71 11.52
N CYS A 49 -2.00 -4.22 12.76
CA CYS A 49 -1.47 -5.01 13.87
C CYS A 49 -2.36 -6.24 14.19
N GLU A 50 -3.68 -6.06 14.19
CA GLU A 50 -4.62 -7.16 14.43
C GLU A 50 -4.53 -8.22 13.32
N ILE A 51 -4.48 -7.80 12.05
CA ILE A 51 -4.31 -8.68 10.89
C ILE A 51 -2.99 -9.45 10.98
N TYR A 52 -1.89 -8.77 11.32
CA TYR A 52 -0.58 -9.41 11.47
C TYR A 52 -0.61 -10.53 12.51
N VAL A 53 -1.15 -10.26 13.71
CA VAL A 53 -1.21 -11.23 14.80
C VAL A 53 -2.11 -12.42 14.44
N ASP A 54 -3.25 -12.19 13.77
CA ASP A 54 -4.11 -13.28 13.29
C ASP A 54 -3.37 -14.19 12.31
N LEU A 55 -2.75 -13.60 11.28
CA LEU A 55 -2.01 -14.36 10.26
C LEU A 55 -0.85 -15.14 10.87
N GLN A 56 -0.09 -14.51 11.76
CA GLN A 56 1.02 -15.15 12.46
C GLN A 56 0.54 -16.35 13.29
N ARG A 57 -0.55 -16.20 14.05
CA ARG A 57 -1.14 -17.30 14.84
C ARG A 57 -1.60 -18.47 13.97
N ARG A 58 -1.98 -18.19 12.73
CA ARG A 58 -2.41 -19.19 11.74
C ARG A 58 -1.25 -19.77 10.92
N GLY A 59 -0.01 -19.35 11.19
CA GLY A 59 1.18 -19.82 10.49
C GLY A 59 1.39 -19.22 9.10
N PHE A 60 0.72 -18.12 8.78
CA PHE A 60 0.93 -17.39 7.53
C PHE A 60 2.04 -16.36 7.67
N THR A 61 2.99 -16.38 6.73
CA THR A 61 3.99 -15.33 6.57
C THR A 61 3.56 -14.43 5.43
N ILE A 62 3.16 -13.20 5.75
CA ILE A 62 2.82 -12.16 4.78
C ILE A 62 3.73 -10.96 5.05
N GLN A 63 4.14 -10.27 3.98
CA GLN A 63 4.96 -9.07 4.10
C GLN A 63 4.18 -7.94 4.78
N GLU A 64 4.84 -7.16 5.63
CA GLU A 64 4.21 -6.05 6.36
C GLU A 64 3.58 -5.01 5.41
N GLN A 65 4.19 -4.81 4.24
CA GLN A 65 3.68 -3.94 3.19
C GLN A 65 2.30 -4.37 2.71
N ASP A 66 2.10 -5.66 2.44
CA ASP A 66 0.83 -6.22 2.00
C ASP A 66 -0.25 -6.11 3.10
N ILE A 67 0.15 -6.33 4.36
CA ILE A 67 -0.74 -6.15 5.51
C ILE A 67 -1.20 -4.70 5.62
N LEU A 68 -0.28 -3.73 5.47
CA LEU A 68 -0.60 -2.31 5.50
C LEU A 68 -1.49 -1.90 4.31
N ILE A 69 -1.26 -2.46 3.12
CA ILE A 69 -2.12 -2.25 1.95
C ILE A 69 -3.54 -2.75 2.23
N GLY A 70 -3.67 -3.98 2.75
CA GLY A 70 -4.95 -4.59 3.09
C GLY A 70 -5.70 -3.81 4.16
N ALA A 71 -5.03 -3.45 5.25
CA ALA A 71 -5.62 -2.65 6.33
C ALA A 71 -6.10 -1.27 5.85
N THR A 72 -5.30 -0.60 5.01
CA THR A 72 -5.67 0.71 4.42
C THR A 72 -6.92 0.59 3.56
N ALA A 73 -7.03 -0.47 2.74
CA ALA A 73 -8.18 -0.71 1.90
C ALA A 73 -9.44 -1.01 2.73
N ILE A 74 -9.34 -1.90 3.72
CA ILE A 74 -10.47 -2.27 4.59
C ILE A 74 -10.99 -1.04 5.35
N ALA A 75 -10.11 -0.29 6.01
CA ALA A 75 -10.51 0.87 6.80
C ALA A 75 -11.09 2.01 5.95
N THR A 76 -10.71 2.12 4.68
CA THR A 76 -11.24 3.12 3.75
C THR A 76 -12.58 2.70 3.15
N LEU A 77 -12.79 1.41 2.87
CA LEU A 77 -14.01 0.89 2.23
C LEU A 77 -15.22 0.80 3.17
N VAL A 78 -14.97 0.72 4.48
CA VAL A 78 -16.02 0.65 5.51
C VAL A 78 -16.48 2.05 5.96
N ARG A 79 -15.97 3.10 5.32
CA ARG A 79 -16.37 4.51 5.51
C ARG A 79 -17.11 5.03 4.30
#